data_AF-A0A161M471-F1
#
_entry.id   AF-A0A161M471-F1
#
_cell.length_a   1.000
_cell.length_b   1.000
_cell.length_c   1.000
_cell.angle_alpha   90.00
_cell.angle_beta   90.00
_cell.angle_gamma   90.00
#
_symmetry.space_group_name_H-M   'P 1'
#
loop_
_entity.id
_entity.type
_entity.pdbx_description
1 polymer ?
#
loop_
_entity_poly.entity_id
_entity_poly.type
_entity_poly.pdbx_seq_one_letter_code
_entity_poly.pdbx_strand_id
1 'polypeptide(L)' 'TMAINDSSRPELYEEVKLFRNAREREKYDNLADLFAVINTLQHVEKAYIRDCVTAKEYTAACSKLLVQYKAAFKQVQ' A
#
# COMPACT_ATOMS: atom_id res chain seq x y z
N THR A 1 5.40 26.38 34.42
CA THR A 1 5.66 26.11 32.99
C THR A 1 6.79 25.12 32.91
N MET A 2 6.50 23.84 32.65
CA MET A 2 7.56 22.84 32.53
C MET A 2 8.16 22.95 31.13
N ALA A 3 9.37 23.47 31.03
CA ALA A 3 10.15 23.44 29.81
C ALA A 3 10.43 21.97 29.47
N ILE A 4 9.92 21.51 28.33
CA ILE A 4 10.33 20.25 27.73
C ILE A 4 11.82 20.42 27.42
N ASN A 5 12.66 19.67 28.13
CA ASN A 5 14.10 19.67 27.89
C ASN A 5 14.35 18.94 26.55
N ASP A 6 14.36 19.70 25.46
CA ASP A 6 14.59 19.24 24.08
C ASP A 6 16.03 18.71 23.86
N SER A 7 16.87 18.80 24.89
CA SER A 7 18.32 18.64 24.86
C SER A 7 18.84 17.19 24.82
N SER A 8 18.01 16.16 24.63
CA SER A 8 18.50 14.77 24.63
C SER A 8 17.66 13.79 23.80
N ARG A 9 17.19 14.22 22.62
CA ARG A 9 16.47 13.33 21.66
C ARG A 9 17.23 13.21 20.34
N PRO A 10 18.38 12.52 20.32
CA PRO A 10 19.22 12.39 19.13
C PRO A 10 18.49 11.77 17.94
N GLU A 11 17.46 10.94 18.19
CA GLU A 11 16.66 10.31 17.14
C GLU A 11 15.86 11.29 16.28
N LEU A 12 15.65 12.54 16.73
CA LEU A 12 14.97 13.57 15.94
C LEU A 12 15.87 14.21 14.87
N TYR A 13 17.19 14.04 14.98
CA TYR A 13 18.18 14.61 14.06
C TYR A 13 18.67 13.58 13.03
N GLU A 14 18.15 12.35 13.07
CA GLU A 14 18.49 11.27 12.15
C GLU A 14 17.33 10.91 11.23
N GLU A 15 17.62 10.66 9.95
CA GLU A 15 16.61 10.20 8.98
C GLU A 15 16.22 8.73 9.25
N VAL A 16 14.93 8.50 9.46
CA VAL A 16 14.40 7.15 9.64
C VAL A 16 14.25 6.46 8.28
N LYS A 17 14.98 5.36 8.09
CA LYS A 17 14.88 4.53 6.90
C LYS A 17 13.74 3.51 7.02
N LEU A 18 13.02 3.30 5.92
CA LEU A 18 11.95 2.31 5.84
C LEU A 18 12.47 0.88 6.06
N PHE A 19 13.66 0.57 5.54
CA PHE A 19 14.32 -0.74 5.71
C PHE A 19 15.81 -0.56 5.99
N ARG A 20 16.42 -1.56 6.64
CA ARG A 20 17.86 -1.61 6.94
C ARG A 20 18.59 -2.77 6.26
N ASN A 21 17.86 -3.71 5.68
CA ASN A 21 18.41 -4.87 4.99
C ASN A 21 17.52 -5.30 3.80
N ALA A 22 18.05 -6.21 2.96
CA ALA A 22 17.37 -6.67 1.75
C ALA A 22 16.04 -7.39 2.03
N ARG A 23 15.97 -8.14 3.14
CA ARG A 23 14.76 -8.88 3.55
C ARG A 23 13.63 -7.93 3.98
N GLU A 24 13.96 -6.89 4.72
CA GLU A 24 13.00 -5.84 5.09
C GLU A 24 12.52 -5.08 3.85
N ARG A 25 13.41 -4.76 2.92
CA ARG A 25 13.03 -4.13 1.65
C ARG A 25 12.02 -4.97 0.89
N GLU A 26 12.31 -6.26 0.68
CA GLU A 26 11.39 -7.19 0.01
C GLU A 26 10.03 -7.28 0.71
N LYS A 27 10.02 -7.30 2.06
CA LYS A 27 8.78 -7.25 2.84
C LYS A 27 7.96 -5.99 2.54
N TYR A 28 8.59 -4.82 2.51
CA TYR A 28 7.90 -3.56 2.22
C TYR A 28 7.46 -3.46 0.76
N ASP A 29 8.25 -4.00 -0.18
CA ASP A 29 7.87 -4.07 -1.59
C ASP A 29 6.61 -4.93 -1.76
N ASN A 30 6.55 -6.12 -1.16
CA ASN A 30 5.37 -7.00 -1.21
C ASN A 30 4.13 -6.33 -0.57
N LEU A 31 4.33 -5.60 0.54
CA LEU A 31 3.26 -4.85 1.19
C LEU A 31 2.77 -3.68 0.33
N ALA A 32 3.68 -2.97 -0.34
CA ALA A 32 3.35 -1.88 -1.25
C ALA A 32 2.55 -2.37 -2.45
N ASP A 33 2.92 -3.52 -3.03
CA ASP A 33 2.20 -4.15 -4.12
C ASP A 33 0.78 -4.56 -3.71
N LEU A 34 0.62 -5.18 -2.54
CA LEU A 34 -0.70 -5.52 -2.00
C LEU A 34 -1.56 -4.27 -1.78
N PHE A 35 -0.97 -3.22 -1.19
CA PHE A 35 -1.67 -1.94 -0.97
C PHE A 35 -2.10 -1.28 -2.28
N ALA A 36 -1.24 -1.32 -3.31
CA ALA A 36 -1.56 -0.79 -4.63
C ALA A 36 -2.73 -1.53 -5.29
N VAL A 37 -2.75 -2.87 -5.23
CA VAL A 37 -3.85 -3.68 -5.77
C VAL A 37 -5.17 -3.40 -5.05
N ILE A 38 -5.16 -3.34 -3.72
CA ILE A 38 -6.36 -3.04 -2.92
C ILE A 38 -6.90 -1.65 -3.24
N ASN A 39 -6.04 -0.63 -3.32
CA ASN A 39 -6.48 0.70 -3.70
C ASN A 39 -7.02 0.74 -5.11
N THR A 40 -6.38 0.05 -6.06
CA THR A 40 -6.84 0.02 -7.45
C THR A 40 -8.23 -0.61 -7.56
N LEU A 41 -8.48 -1.72 -6.84
CA LEU A 41 -9.81 -2.31 -6.73
C LEU A 41 -10.83 -1.28 -6.22
N GLN A 42 -10.52 -0.57 -5.13
CA GLN A 42 -11.42 0.43 -4.57
C GLN A 42 -11.73 1.58 -5.56
N HIS A 43 -10.77 1.99 -6.39
CA HIS A 43 -10.99 3.01 -7.41
C HIS A 43 -11.85 2.49 -8.57
N VAL A 44 -11.65 1.24 -9.00
CA VAL A 44 -12.48 0.60 -10.04
C VAL A 44 -13.92 0.46 -9.56
N GLU A 45 -14.15 0.05 -8.31
CA GLU A 45 -15.49 -0.01 -7.71
C GLU A 45 -16.18 1.36 -7.71
N LYS A 46 -15.47 2.39 -7.24
CA LYS A 46 -15.99 3.77 -7.25
C LYS A 46 -16.27 4.29 -8.65
N ALA A 47 -15.43 3.95 -9.64
CA ALA A 47 -15.62 4.36 -11.02
C ALA A 47 -16.87 3.69 -11.63
N TYR A 48 -17.12 2.43 -11.30
CA TYR A 48 -18.31 1.72 -11.74
C TYR A 48 -19.59 2.30 -11.12
N ILE A 49 -19.59 2.60 -9.81
CA ILE A 49 -20.72 3.25 -9.13
C ILE A 49 -21.06 4.64 -9.72
N ARG A 50 -20.06 5.34 -10.27
CA ARG A 50 -20.23 6.65 -10.91
C ARG A 50 -20.48 6.56 -12.42
N ASP A 51 -20.81 5.38 -12.94
CA ASP A 51 -21.04 5.12 -14.37
C ASP A 51 -19.87 5.57 -15.28
N CYS A 52 -18.65 5.64 -14.75
CA CYS A 52 -17.47 6.07 -15.49
C CYS A 52 -16.83 4.95 -16.32
N VAL A 53 -17.22 3.69 -16.06
CA VAL A 53 -16.73 2.49 -16.75
C VAL A 53 -17.91 1.58 -17.06
N THR A 54 -17.87 0.91 -18.22
CA THR A 54 -18.93 -0.02 -18.60
C THR A 54 -18.86 -1.32 -17.78
N ALA A 55 -19.97 -2.05 -17.68
CA ALA A 55 -20.01 -3.34 -17.00
C ALA A 55 -19.00 -4.35 -17.58
N LYS A 56 -18.73 -4.30 -18.89
CA LYS A 56 -17.76 -5.17 -19.57
C LYS A 56 -16.32 -4.84 -19.13
N GLU A 57 -15.97 -3.55 -19.09
CA GLU A 57 -14.65 -3.10 -18.66
C GLU A 57 -14.42 -3.36 -17.18
N TYR A 58 -15.42 -3.05 -16.33
CA TYR A 58 -15.41 -3.35 -14.90
C TYR A 58 -15.16 -4.84 -14.65
N THR A 59 -15.93 -5.73 -15.28
CA THR A 59 -15.82 -7.17 -15.05
C THR A 59 -14.44 -7.70 -15.43
N ALA A 60 -13.88 -7.25 -16.56
CA ALA A 60 -12.55 -7.64 -17.00
C ALA A 60 -11.45 -7.10 -16.05
N ALA A 61 -11.55 -5.83 -15.65
CA ALA A 61 -10.58 -5.19 -14.74
C ALA A 61 -10.61 -5.81 -13.35
N CYS A 62 -11.80 -5.93 -12.73
CA CYS A 62 -11.96 -6.53 -11.41
C CYS A 62 -11.50 -7.98 -11.39
N SER A 63 -11.84 -8.78 -12.41
CA SER A 63 -11.39 -10.19 -12.48
C SER A 63 -9.86 -10.31 -12.51
N LYS A 64 -9.18 -9.45 -13.29
CA LYS A 64 -7.71 -9.39 -13.32
C LYS A 64 -7.13 -8.97 -11.97
N LEU A 65 -7.67 -7.90 -11.37
CA LEU A 65 -7.20 -7.38 -10.09
C LEU A 65 -7.41 -8.38 -8.94
N LEU A 66 -8.48 -9.17 -8.94
CA LEU A 66 -8.72 -10.22 -7.95
C LEU A 66 -7.70 -11.36 -8.04
N VAL A 67 -7.26 -11.73 -9.25
CA VAL A 67 -6.17 -12.69 -9.42
C VAL A 67 -4.86 -12.12 -8.87
N GLN A 68 -4.55 -10.85 -9.19
CA GLN A 68 -3.37 -10.16 -8.68
C GLN A 68 -3.40 -10.04 -7.15
N TYR A 69 -4.55 -9.73 -6.57
CA TYR A 69 -4.75 -9.66 -5.12
C TYR A 69 -4.41 -10.98 -4.45
N LYS A 70 -4.92 -12.10 -4.98
CA LYS A 70 -4.61 -13.44 -4.43
C LYS A 70 -3.11 -13.76 -4.49
N ALA A 71 -2.42 -13.33 -5.54
CA ALA A 71 -0.97 -13.52 -5.67
C ALA A 71 -0.20 -12.62 -4.68
N ALA A 72 -0.51 -11.32 -4.64
CA ALA A 72 0.14 -10.37 -3.73
C ALA A 72 -0.10 -10.71 -2.25
N PHE A 73 -1.32 -11.15 -1.90
CA PHE A 73 -1.64 -11.55 -0.53
C PHE A 73 -0.81 -12.75 -0.07
N LYS A 74 -0.57 -13.73 -0.96
CA LYS A 74 0.31 -14.88 -0.67
C LYS A 74 1.78 -14.51 -0.47
N GLN A 75 2.24 -13.40 -1.03
CA GLN A 75 3.62 -12.91 -0.85
C GLN A 75 3.82 -12.15 0.47
N VAL A 76 2.71 -11.71 1.07
CA VAL A 76 2.70 -10.98 2.35
C VAL A 76 2.40 -11.89 3.54
N GLN A 77 1.65 -12.98 3.32
CA GLN A 77 1.29 -13.98 4.33
C GLN A 77 2.48 -14.86 4.74
#